data_AF-A0A0A8BBK7-F1
#
_entry.id   AF-A0A0A8BBK7-F1
#
_cell.length_a   1.000
_cell.length_b   1.000
_cell.length_c   1.000
_cell.angle_alpha   90.00
_cell.angle_beta   90.00
_cell.angle_gamma   90.00
#
_symmetry.space_group_name_H-M   'P 1'
#
loop_
_entity.id
_entity.type
_entity.pdbx_description
1 polymer ?
#
loop_
_entity_poly.entity_id
_entity_poly.type
_entity_poly.pdbx_seq_one_letter_code
_entity_poly.pdbx_strand_id
1 'polypeptide(L)'
;MLLIDILVEEHDRILEAAARLEQMSIELMERDAFDADEFASIVEFIREFGDATHHMKEEDILFAEMTKQLGKVAENLIQHGMLVEHDEGRMCVRELSAACERYAADPSVADKLEIISWGMEYVHMIRRHIEKENTVVYPFAERQLDAETWERLNREALAYVPKIG
;
A
#
# COMPACT_ATOMS: atom_id res chain seq x y z
N MET A 1 -2.58 -8.84 -20.11
CA MET A 1 -2.50 -7.76 -19.12
C MET A 1 -1.04 -7.54 -18.84
N LEU A 2 -0.54 -6.31 -18.96
CA LEU A 2 0.86 -5.97 -18.68
C LEU A 2 1.01 -5.73 -17.17
N LEU A 3 2.21 -5.92 -16.62
CA LEU A 3 2.50 -5.75 -15.20
C LEU A 3 2.07 -4.36 -14.70
N ILE A 4 2.37 -3.30 -15.44
CA ILE A 4 1.96 -1.94 -15.05
C ILE A 4 0.44 -1.79 -15.04
N ASP A 5 -0.27 -2.34 -16.05
CA ASP A 5 -1.74 -2.31 -16.06
C ASP A 5 -2.31 -3.00 -14.81
N ILE A 6 -1.74 -4.15 -14.42
CA ILE A 6 -2.14 -4.88 -13.20
C ILE A 6 -1.97 -4.00 -11.98
N LEU A 7 -0.79 -3.40 -11.80
CA LEU A 7 -0.48 -2.59 -10.63
C LEU A 7 -1.39 -1.35 -10.54
N VAL A 8 -1.67 -0.70 -11.67
CA VAL A 8 -2.59 0.44 -11.73
C VAL A 8 -4.03 0.04 -11.41
N GLU A 9 -4.52 -1.10 -11.91
CA GLU A 9 -5.85 -1.61 -11.53
C GLU A 9 -5.93 -1.98 -10.04
N GLU A 10 -4.84 -2.49 -9.45
CA GLU A 10 -4.76 -2.77 -8.02
C GLU A 10 -4.73 -1.47 -7.19
N HIS A 11 -4.05 -0.42 -7.67
CA HIS A 11 -4.07 0.91 -7.06
C HIS A 11 -5.48 1.46 -6.91
N ASP A 12 -6.34 1.31 -7.92
CA ASP A 12 -7.72 1.78 -7.84
C ASP A 12 -8.46 1.14 -6.64
N ARG A 13 -8.25 -0.16 -6.42
CA ARG A 13 -8.85 -0.89 -5.28
C ARG A 13 -8.26 -0.46 -3.94
N ILE A 14 -6.96 -0.17 -3.89
CA ILE A 14 -6.30 0.34 -2.68
C ILE A 14 -6.82 1.75 -2.34
N LEU A 15 -7.03 2.59 -3.36
CA LEU A 15 -7.60 3.93 -3.20
C LEU A 15 -9.06 3.89 -2.73
N GLU A 16 -9.86 2.92 -3.19
CA GLU A 16 -11.20 2.67 -2.68
C GLU A 16 -11.18 2.32 -1.18
N ALA A 17 -10.29 1.43 -0.76
CA ALA A 17 -10.11 1.08 0.66
C ALA A 17 -9.66 2.28 1.50
N ALA A 18 -8.73 3.09 0.98
CA ALA A 18 -8.29 4.33 1.64
C ALA A 18 -9.46 5.33 1.77
N ALA A 19 -10.30 5.48 0.75
CA ALA A 19 -11.47 6.33 0.81
C ALA A 19 -12.50 5.82 1.85
N ARG A 20 -12.68 4.50 1.97
CA ARG A 20 -13.54 3.94 3.02
C ARG A 20 -12.96 4.17 4.41
N LEU A 21 -11.65 3.99 4.61
CA LEU A 21 -10.99 4.23 5.89
C LEU A 21 -11.10 5.70 6.32
N GLU A 22 -10.96 6.65 5.40
CA GLU A 22 -11.21 8.08 5.64
C GLU A 22 -12.65 8.31 6.11
N GLN A 23 -13.62 7.71 5.43
CA GLN A 23 -15.03 7.83 5.78
C GLN A 23 -15.33 7.23 7.16
N MET A 24 -14.76 6.08 7.51
CA MET A 24 -14.88 5.46 8.84
C MET A 24 -14.26 6.34 9.93
N SER A 25 -13.14 7.00 9.63
CA SER A 25 -12.50 7.94 10.56
C SER A 25 -13.38 9.17 10.82
N ILE A 26 -14.05 9.69 9.78
CA ILE A 26 -15.03 10.78 9.89
C ILE A 26 -16.26 10.34 10.72
N GLU A 27 -16.80 9.15 10.44
CA GLU A 27 -17.94 8.58 11.16
C GLU A 27 -17.64 8.39 12.65
N LEU A 28 -16.46 7.86 12.97
CA LEU A 28 -15.97 7.75 14.33
C LEU A 28 -15.85 9.13 14.97
N MET A 29 -15.23 10.09 14.29
CA MET A 29 -15.04 11.46 14.79
C MET A 29 -16.38 12.14 15.13
N GLU A 30 -17.32 12.16 14.19
CA GLU A 30 -18.56 12.93 14.29
C GLU A 30 -19.62 12.27 15.17
N ARG A 31 -19.69 10.93 15.18
CA ARG A 31 -20.85 10.19 15.70
C ARG A 31 -20.48 9.12 16.71
N ASP A 32 -19.20 8.97 17.05
CA ASP A 32 -18.68 7.84 17.83
C ASP A 32 -19.06 6.48 17.22
N ALA A 33 -19.29 6.44 15.90
CA ALA A 33 -19.65 5.23 15.19
C ALA A 33 -18.40 4.38 14.98
N PHE A 34 -18.33 3.25 15.70
CA PHE A 34 -17.23 2.31 15.63
C PHE A 34 -17.76 0.91 15.33
N ASP A 35 -17.42 0.41 14.14
CA ASP A 35 -17.66 -0.97 13.74
C ASP A 35 -16.32 -1.72 13.72
N ALA A 36 -16.08 -2.52 14.76
CA ALA A 36 -14.83 -3.25 14.92
C ALA A 36 -14.57 -4.23 13.77
N ASP A 37 -15.62 -4.88 13.25
CA ASP A 37 -15.51 -5.87 12.18
C ASP A 37 -15.15 -5.19 10.86
N GLU A 38 -15.70 -4.01 10.60
CA GLU A 38 -15.36 -3.23 9.41
C GLU A 38 -13.92 -2.70 9.47
N PHE A 39 -13.46 -2.19 10.62
CA PHE A 39 -12.06 -1.79 10.79
C PHE A 39 -11.11 -2.97 10.62
N ALA A 40 -11.43 -4.14 11.19
CA ALA A 40 -10.65 -5.36 11.00
C ALA A 40 -10.59 -5.78 9.53
N SER A 41 -11.73 -5.69 8.81
CA SER A 41 -11.81 -6.04 7.39
C SER A 41 -10.95 -5.13 6.51
N ILE A 42 -10.92 -3.82 6.78
CA ILE A 42 -10.02 -2.90 6.05
C ILE A 42 -8.55 -3.18 6.37
N VAL A 43 -8.21 -3.41 7.64
CA VAL A 43 -6.84 -3.73 8.05
C VAL A 43 -6.37 -5.02 7.37
N GLU A 44 -7.21 -6.06 7.33
CA GLU A 44 -6.91 -7.31 6.63
C GLU A 44 -6.75 -7.07 5.13
N PHE A 45 -7.66 -6.32 4.49
CA PHE A 45 -7.52 -5.99 3.08
C PHE A 45 -6.19 -5.28 2.78
N ILE A 46 -5.80 -4.30 3.58
CA ILE A 46 -4.53 -3.59 3.37
C ILE A 46 -3.34 -4.54 3.52
N ARG A 47 -3.34 -5.42 4.53
CA ARG A 47 -2.25 -6.38 4.75
C ARG A 47 -2.15 -7.41 3.62
N GLU A 48 -3.25 -8.04 3.27
CA GLU A 48 -3.25 -9.17 2.32
C GLU A 48 -3.21 -8.70 0.86
N PHE A 49 -4.00 -7.67 0.54
CA PHE A 49 -4.09 -7.17 -0.83
C PHE A 49 -3.11 -6.03 -1.10
N GLY A 50 -3.10 -4.99 -0.26
CA GLY A 50 -2.21 -3.84 -0.45
C GLY A 50 -0.72 -4.20 -0.33
N ASP A 51 -0.37 -4.96 0.71
CA ASP A 51 1.04 -5.29 0.98
C ASP A 51 1.43 -6.66 0.40
N ALA A 52 0.89 -7.75 0.94
CA ALA A 52 1.33 -9.11 0.60
C ALA A 52 1.07 -9.50 -0.87
N THR A 53 0.15 -8.81 -1.55
CA THR A 53 -0.13 -9.00 -2.98
C THR A 53 0.44 -7.86 -3.82
N HIS A 54 0.01 -6.62 -3.59
CA HIS A 54 0.35 -5.48 -4.43
C HIS A 54 1.82 -5.06 -4.28
N HIS A 55 2.24 -4.55 -3.11
CA HIS A 55 3.63 -4.16 -2.89
C HIS A 55 4.59 -5.31 -3.17
N MET A 56 4.25 -6.55 -2.81
CA MET A 56 5.15 -7.67 -3.05
C MET A 56 5.38 -7.97 -4.53
N LYS A 57 4.43 -7.70 -5.43
CA LYS A 57 4.71 -7.75 -6.88
C LYS A 57 5.70 -6.69 -7.29
N GLU A 58 5.62 -5.50 -6.72
CA GLU A 58 6.58 -4.44 -7.01
C GLU A 58 7.96 -4.81 -6.47
N GLU A 59 8.06 -5.19 -5.20
CA GLU A 59 9.30 -5.54 -4.52
C GLU A 59 10.00 -6.76 -5.15
N ASP A 60 9.27 -7.85 -5.37
CA ASP A 60 9.85 -9.11 -5.87
C ASP A 60 10.12 -9.07 -7.39
N ILE A 61 9.39 -8.26 -8.17
CA ILE A 61 9.45 -8.27 -9.64
C ILE A 61 10.00 -6.95 -10.17
N LEU A 62 9.23 -5.87 -10.09
CA LEU A 62 9.55 -4.62 -10.78
C LEU A 62 10.78 -3.93 -10.18
N PHE A 63 10.74 -3.66 -8.88
CA PHE A 63 11.77 -2.95 -8.13
C PHE A 63 13.06 -3.76 -8.03
N ALA A 64 12.96 -5.08 -7.87
CA ALA A 64 14.11 -5.98 -7.95
C ALA A 64 14.84 -5.85 -9.30
N GLU A 65 14.11 -5.80 -10.42
CA GLU A 65 14.74 -5.66 -11.72
C GLU A 65 15.30 -4.24 -11.96
N MET A 66 14.56 -3.21 -11.56
CA MET A 66 15.02 -1.82 -11.67
C MET A 66 16.33 -1.60 -10.90
N THR A 67 16.42 -2.07 -9.66
CA THR A 67 17.62 -1.93 -8.83
C THR A 67 18.81 -2.72 -9.39
N LYS A 68 18.54 -3.87 -10.01
CA LYS A 68 19.56 -4.71 -10.66
C LYS A 68 20.14 -4.08 -11.92
N GLN A 69 19.33 -3.41 -12.75
CA GLN A 69 19.74 -2.96 -14.08
C GLN A 69 20.03 -1.46 -14.20
N LEU A 70 19.32 -0.60 -13.45
CA LEU A 70 19.25 0.85 -13.74
C LEU A 70 20.18 1.71 -12.87
N GLY A 71 21.07 1.06 -12.10
CA GLY A 71 22.13 1.71 -11.35
C GLY A 71 21.64 2.63 -10.22
N LYS A 72 22.47 3.63 -9.88
CA LYS A 72 22.32 4.41 -8.64
C LYS A 72 21.02 5.23 -8.56
N VAL A 73 20.48 5.65 -9.70
CA VAL A 73 19.24 6.43 -9.74
C VAL A 73 18.07 5.56 -9.29
N ALA A 74 17.95 4.34 -9.81
CA ALA A 74 16.91 3.40 -9.38
C ALA A 74 17.14 2.91 -7.95
N GLU A 75 18.39 2.65 -7.56
CA GLU A 75 18.71 2.29 -6.17
C GLU A 75 18.20 3.35 -5.19
N ASN A 76 18.48 4.63 -5.43
CA ASN A 76 18.01 5.70 -4.56
C ASN A 76 16.48 5.85 -4.58
N LEU A 77 15.85 5.75 -5.77
CA LEU A 77 14.40 5.87 -5.92
C LEU A 77 13.66 4.76 -5.16
N ILE A 78 14.14 3.52 -5.27
CA ILE A 78 13.49 2.34 -4.70
C ILE A 78 13.89 2.15 -3.24
N GLN A 79 15.19 1.99 -2.94
CA GLN A 79 15.66 1.60 -1.61
C GLN A 79 15.52 2.72 -0.56
N HIS A 80 15.59 3.97 -0.99
CA HIS A 80 15.50 5.13 -0.08
C HIS A 80 14.21 5.95 -0.28
N GLY A 81 13.32 5.47 -1.15
CA GLY A 81 12.02 6.07 -1.42
C GLY A 81 10.91 5.05 -1.22
N MET A 82 10.66 4.21 -2.23
CA MET A 82 9.46 3.37 -2.27
C MET A 82 9.41 2.36 -1.12
N LEU A 83 10.50 1.64 -0.86
CA LEU A 83 10.53 0.64 0.22
C LEU A 83 10.37 1.26 1.61
N VAL A 84 10.84 2.50 1.79
CA VAL A 84 10.67 3.24 3.04
C VAL A 84 9.19 3.59 3.23
N GLU A 85 8.49 3.98 2.17
CA GLU A 85 7.06 4.29 2.20
C GLU A 85 6.21 3.02 2.39
N HIS A 86 6.62 1.87 1.83
CA HIS A 86 5.98 0.58 2.12
C HIS A 86 6.08 0.23 3.61
N ASP A 87 7.26 0.39 4.21
CA ASP A 87 7.47 0.14 5.64
C ASP A 87 6.68 1.11 6.53
N GLU A 88 6.54 2.37 6.10
CA GLU A 88 5.67 3.36 6.75
C GLU A 88 4.20 2.94 6.69
N GLY A 89 3.73 2.45 5.54
CA GLY A 89 2.38 1.88 5.39
C GLY A 89 2.14 0.70 6.33
N ARG A 90 3.09 -0.25 6.39
CA ARG A 90 3.03 -1.39 7.32
C ARG A 90 2.97 -0.92 8.78
N MET A 91 3.70 0.13 9.14
CA MET A 91 3.64 0.72 10.48
C MET A 91 2.25 1.30 10.77
N CYS A 92 1.72 2.15 9.90
CA CYS A 92 0.40 2.77 10.10
C CYS A 92 -0.70 1.72 10.33
N VAL A 93 -0.68 0.62 9.56
CA VAL A 93 -1.67 -0.46 9.67
C VAL A 93 -1.52 -1.26 10.96
N ARG A 94 -0.30 -1.46 11.47
CA ARG A 94 -0.08 -2.08 12.79
C ARG A 94 -0.62 -1.20 13.91
N GLU A 95 -0.30 0.09 13.89
CA GLU A 95 -0.72 1.03 14.95
C GLU A 95 -2.23 1.27 14.92
N LEU A 96 -2.84 1.38 13.74
CA LEU A 96 -4.29 1.45 13.56
C LEU A 96 -4.99 0.23 14.15
N SER A 97 -4.53 -0.98 13.81
CA SER A 97 -5.06 -2.24 14.35
C SER A 97 -5.01 -2.26 15.88
N ALA A 98 -3.86 -1.91 16.45
CA ALA A 98 -3.68 -1.88 17.90
C ALA A 98 -4.58 -0.83 18.57
N ALA A 99 -4.79 0.33 17.96
CA ALA A 99 -5.69 1.36 18.47
C ALA A 99 -7.16 0.90 18.42
N CYS A 100 -7.59 0.25 17.34
CA CYS A 100 -8.91 -0.36 17.22
C CYS A 100 -9.16 -1.42 18.29
N GLU A 101 -8.18 -2.31 18.55
CA GLU A 101 -8.27 -3.33 19.59
C GLU A 101 -8.43 -2.74 20.99
N ARG A 102 -7.64 -1.71 21.33
CA ARG A 102 -7.76 -1.01 22.62
C ARG A 102 -9.10 -0.30 22.75
N TYR A 103 -9.53 0.43 21.73
CA TYR A 103 -10.80 1.15 21.73
C TYR A 103 -12.00 0.19 21.85
N ALA A 104 -11.94 -0.98 21.20
CA ALA A 104 -12.97 -2.00 21.32
C ALA A 104 -13.08 -2.59 22.74
N ALA A 105 -11.95 -2.70 23.45
CA ALA A 105 -11.90 -3.26 24.80
C ALA A 105 -12.35 -2.26 25.88
N ASP A 106 -11.88 -1.01 25.81
CA ASP A 106 -12.24 0.08 26.73
C ASP A 106 -12.23 1.43 25.98
N PRO A 107 -13.37 1.88 25.42
CA PRO A 107 -13.43 3.07 24.59
C PRO A 107 -12.96 4.34 25.32
N SER A 108 -11.94 5.00 24.75
CA SER A 108 -11.39 6.24 25.29
C SER A 108 -11.21 7.30 24.21
N VAL A 109 -11.28 8.58 24.59
CA VAL A 109 -11.02 9.70 23.65
C VAL A 109 -9.58 9.64 23.12
N ALA A 110 -8.64 9.13 23.91
CA ALA A 110 -7.25 8.95 23.49
C ALA A 110 -7.14 7.88 22.39
N ASP A 111 -7.75 6.71 22.56
CA ASP A 111 -7.70 5.65 21.54
C ASP A 111 -8.52 6.04 20.30
N LYS A 112 -9.62 6.78 20.46
CA LYS A 112 -10.34 7.39 19.34
C LYS A 112 -9.43 8.30 18.51
N LEU A 113 -8.63 9.14 19.18
CA LEU A 113 -7.68 10.02 18.51
C LEU A 113 -6.60 9.23 17.78
N GLU A 114 -6.09 8.16 18.37
CA GLU A 114 -5.11 7.27 17.73
C GLU A 114 -5.67 6.61 16.47
N ILE A 115 -6.90 6.06 16.51
CA ILE A 115 -7.56 5.45 15.33
C ILE A 115 -7.65 6.46 14.19
N ILE A 116 -8.13 7.67 14.48
CA ILE A 116 -8.29 8.73 13.47
C ILE A 116 -6.90 9.16 12.94
N SER A 117 -5.91 9.28 13.81
CA SER A 117 -4.57 9.74 13.44
C SER A 117 -3.86 8.74 12.53
N TRP A 118 -3.79 7.46 12.92
CA TRP A 118 -3.16 6.42 12.10
C TRP A 118 -3.95 6.08 10.85
N GLY A 119 -5.29 6.13 10.93
CA GLY A 119 -6.16 5.98 9.77
C GLY A 119 -5.90 7.05 8.71
N MET A 120 -5.87 8.32 9.12
CA MET A 120 -5.60 9.43 8.19
C MET A 120 -4.15 9.49 7.73
N GLU A 121 -3.17 9.11 8.56
CA GLU A 121 -1.78 9.00 8.12
C GLU A 121 -1.65 7.99 6.98
N TYR A 122 -2.20 6.79 7.13
CA TYR A 122 -2.22 5.79 6.06
C TYR A 122 -2.87 6.34 4.79
N VAL A 123 -4.05 6.96 4.91
CA VAL A 123 -4.80 7.52 3.76
C VAL A 123 -3.97 8.56 3.00
N HIS A 124 -3.34 9.49 3.72
CA HIS A 124 -2.55 10.53 3.09
C HIS A 124 -1.25 9.98 2.48
N MET A 125 -0.59 9.06 3.17
CA MET A 125 0.61 8.40 2.69
C MET A 125 0.32 7.62 1.41
N ILE A 126 -0.65 6.70 1.42
CA ILE A 126 -0.89 5.80 0.30
C ILE A 126 -1.33 6.53 -0.97
N ARG A 127 -2.09 7.64 -0.84
CA ARG A 127 -2.46 8.48 -1.98
C ARG A 127 -1.26 9.12 -2.66
N ARG A 128 -0.32 9.66 -1.88
CA ARG A 128 0.92 10.27 -2.41
C ARG A 128 1.86 9.22 -2.99
N HIS A 129 1.91 8.05 -2.35
CA HIS A 129 2.71 6.92 -2.79
C HIS A 129 2.26 6.43 -4.17
N ILE A 130 0.98 6.09 -4.30
CA ILE A 130 0.37 5.65 -5.57
C ILE A 130 0.51 6.71 -6.67
N GLU A 131 0.31 8.00 -6.36
CA GLU A 131 0.50 9.07 -7.34
C GLU A 131 1.94 9.07 -7.87
N LYS A 132 2.92 8.92 -6.98
CA LYS A 132 4.34 8.90 -7.34
C LYS A 132 4.69 7.68 -8.18
N GLU A 133 4.13 6.52 -7.86
CA GLU A 133 4.37 5.32 -8.65
C GLU A 133 3.82 5.44 -10.06
N ASN A 134 2.54 5.81 -10.17
CA ASN A 134 1.85 5.97 -11.44
C ASN A 134 2.49 7.03 -12.34
N THR A 135 2.98 8.13 -11.78
CA THR A 135 3.44 9.28 -12.56
C THR A 135 4.96 9.38 -12.72
N VAL A 136 5.72 8.76 -11.82
CA VAL A 136 7.19 8.85 -11.79
C VAL A 136 7.85 7.48 -11.93
N VAL A 137 7.53 6.54 -11.04
CA VAL A 137 8.26 5.26 -10.94
C VAL A 137 7.99 4.37 -12.14
N TYR A 138 6.72 4.10 -12.46
CA TYR A 138 6.36 3.23 -13.58
C TYR A 138 6.80 3.83 -14.93
N PRO A 139 6.57 5.12 -15.23
CA PRO A 139 7.08 5.70 -16.48
C PRO A 139 8.61 5.70 -16.55
N PHE A 140 9.31 5.79 -15.42
CA PHE A 140 10.76 5.64 -15.39
C PHE A 140 11.19 4.20 -15.73
N ALA A 141 10.54 3.18 -15.16
CA ALA A 141 10.79 1.79 -15.51
C ALA A 141 10.55 1.52 -17.00
N GLU A 142 9.41 1.97 -17.54
CA GLU A 142 9.01 1.76 -18.94
C GLU A 142 10.02 2.34 -19.93
N ARG A 143 10.59 3.51 -19.62
CA ARG A 143 11.59 4.16 -20.48
C ARG A 143 12.97 3.53 -20.41
N GLN A 144 13.29 2.80 -19.35
CA GLN A 144 14.66 2.36 -19.07
C GLN A 144 14.87 0.86 -19.25
N LEU A 145 13.84 0.04 -19.06
CA LEU A 145 13.92 -1.41 -19.26
C LEU A 145 13.66 -1.77 -20.72
N ASP A 146 14.36 -2.79 -21.22
CA ASP A 146 14.20 -3.27 -22.58
C ASP A 146 12.99 -4.19 -22.77
N ALA A 147 12.63 -4.47 -24.03
CA ALA A 147 11.46 -5.26 -24.36
C ALA A 147 11.55 -6.72 -23.88
N GLU A 148 12.75 -7.31 -23.89
CA GLU A 148 12.97 -8.68 -23.41
C GLU A 148 12.72 -8.78 -21.90
N THR A 149 13.19 -7.78 -21.14
CA THR A 149 12.92 -7.66 -19.71
C THR A 149 11.43 -7.52 -19.47
N TRP A 150 10.73 -6.62 -20.16
CA TRP A 150 9.28 -6.44 -20.00
C TRP A 150 8.49 -7.72 -20.32
N GLU A 151 8.85 -8.44 -21.38
CA GLU A 151 8.18 -9.70 -21.72
C GLU A 151 8.28 -10.73 -20.59
N ARG A 152 9.45 -10.79 -19.93
CA ARG A 152 9.65 -11.66 -18.77
C ARG A 152 8.88 -11.17 -17.54
N LEU A 153 8.98 -9.89 -17.17
CA LEU A 153 8.30 -9.35 -15.98
C LEU A 153 6.78 -9.51 -16.10
N ASN A 154 6.21 -9.31 -17.29
CA ASN A 154 4.78 -9.54 -17.56
C ASN A 154 4.36 -11.00 -17.31
N ARG A 155 5.20 -11.98 -17.69
CA ARG A 155 4.93 -13.40 -17.40
C ARG A 155 5.03 -13.71 -15.91
N GLU A 156 6.04 -13.17 -15.23
CA GLU A 156 6.23 -13.34 -13.79
C GLU A 156 5.04 -12.77 -13.01
N ALA A 157 4.55 -11.60 -13.39
CA ALA A 157 3.40 -10.96 -12.77
C ALA A 157 2.11 -11.78 -12.87
N LEU A 158 1.84 -12.35 -14.05
CA LEU A 158 0.66 -13.20 -14.29
C LEU A 158 0.71 -14.53 -13.53
N ALA A 159 1.91 -15.01 -13.22
CA ALA A 159 2.13 -16.24 -12.45
C ALA A 159 2.39 -15.97 -10.96
N TYR A 160 2.32 -14.69 -10.53
CA TYR A 160 2.71 -14.33 -9.18
C TYR A 160 1.73 -14.92 -8.16
N VAL A 161 2.30 -15.59 -7.17
CA VAL A 161 1.57 -16.10 -6.03
C VAL A 161 2.11 -15.36 -4.80
N PRO A 162 1.27 -14.59 -4.09
CA PRO A 162 1.65 -13.94 -2.84
C PRO A 162 2.34 -14.92 -1.90
N LYS A 163 3.50 -14.53 -1.39
CA LYS A 163 4.14 -15.27 -0.30
C LYS A 163 3.41 -14.88 0.98
N ILE A 164 2.36 -15.63 1.32
CA ILE A 164 1.68 -15.49 2.61
C ILE A 164 2.68 -15.94 3.68
N GLY A 165 3.14 -15.00 4.50
CA GLY A 165 4.10 -15.19 5.59
C GLY A 165 3.42 -15.21 6.95
#